data_AF-E3FNY4-F1
#
_entry.id   AF-E3FNY4-F1
#
_cell.length_a   1.000
_cell.length_b   1.000
_cell.length_c   1.000
_cell.angle_alpha   90.00
_cell.angle_beta   90.00
_cell.angle_gamma   90.00
#
_symmetry.space_group_name_H-M   'P 1'
#
loop_
_entity.id
_entity.type
_entity.pdbx_description
1 polymer ?
#
loop_
_entity_poly.entity_id
_entity_poly.type
_entity_poly.pdbx_seq_one_letter_code
_entity_poly.pdbx_strand_id
1 'polypeptide(L)'
;MRRLAATTVLSAALLGLFGCKGPCRELSEKLCDCAVSSVAREQCVQIAANSEARTEPTADDEALCEQKLETCDCRKIETDEGKAACGLSR
;
A
#
# COMPACT_ATOMS: atom_id res chain seq x y z
N MET A 1 -34.94 38.70 21.84
CA MET A 1 -34.80 37.32 21.32
C MET A 1 -34.49 37.37 19.82
N ARG A 2 -33.19 37.40 19.45
CA ARG A 2 -32.73 37.40 18.06
C ARG A 2 -32.22 36.00 17.74
N ARG A 3 -32.87 35.33 16.79
CA ARG A 3 -32.56 33.98 16.33
C ARG A 3 -31.22 33.98 15.60
N LEU A 4 -30.20 33.39 16.21
CA LEU A 4 -28.94 33.04 15.56
C LEU A 4 -29.15 31.70 14.87
N ALA A 5 -29.46 31.73 13.58
CA ALA A 5 -29.53 30.54 12.74
C ALA A 5 -28.87 30.88 11.40
N ALA A 6 -27.68 30.34 11.17
CA ALA A 6 -27.19 29.89 9.86
C ALA A 6 -25.78 29.32 10.06
N THR A 7 -25.77 28.04 10.33
CA THR A 7 -24.67 27.09 10.12
C THR A 7 -24.11 27.21 8.71
N THR A 8 -22.84 27.57 8.58
CA THR A 8 -22.01 27.24 7.41
C THR A 8 -20.75 26.56 7.91
N VAL A 9 -20.88 25.26 8.20
CA VAL A 9 -19.76 24.34 8.33
C VAL A 9 -19.27 24.09 6.90
N LEU A 10 -18.26 24.84 6.47
CA LEU A 10 -17.51 24.54 5.25
C LEU A 10 -16.25 23.77 5.68
N SER A 11 -16.44 22.49 5.96
CA SER A 11 -15.34 21.55 6.22
C SER A 11 -14.54 21.37 4.94
N ALA A 12 -13.45 22.12 4.81
CA ALA A 12 -12.40 21.81 3.84
C ALA A 12 -11.73 20.51 4.28
N ALA A 13 -12.22 19.38 3.80
CA ALA A 13 -11.57 18.09 3.93
C ALA A 13 -10.34 18.03 3.00
N LEU A 14 -9.27 18.71 3.42
CA LEU A 14 -7.91 18.53 2.91
C LEU A 14 -7.16 17.53 3.82
N LEU A 15 -7.77 16.36 4.06
CA LEU A 15 -7.14 15.25 4.77
C LEU A 15 -6.59 14.25 3.74
N GLY A 16 -5.61 14.69 2.96
CA GLY A 16 -4.84 13.85 2.05
C GLY A 16 -3.36 13.70 2.44
N LEU A 17 -3.01 13.95 3.71
CA LEU A 17 -1.61 13.94 4.19
C LEU A 17 -1.43 13.24 5.54
N PHE A 18 -2.34 12.34 5.91
CA PHE A 18 -2.09 11.41 7.02
C PHE A 18 -1.66 10.08 6.41
N GLY A 19 -0.39 9.73 6.67
CA GLY A 19 0.33 8.62 6.04
C GLY A 19 -0.19 7.23 6.38
N CYS A 20 -1.36 6.89 5.86
CA CYS A 20 -1.73 5.51 5.62
C CYS A 20 -1.02 5.06 4.34
N LYS A 21 -0.15 4.05 4.47
CA LYS A 21 0.45 3.37 3.31
C LYS A 21 -0.68 2.86 2.41
N GLY A 22 -0.57 3.09 1.10
CA GLY A 22 -1.52 2.51 0.14
C GLY A 22 -1.38 0.98 0.06
N PRO A 23 -2.40 0.26 -0.42
CA PRO A 23 -2.34 -1.19 -0.66
C PRO A 23 -1.07 -1.67 -1.37
N CYS A 24 -0.56 -0.95 -2.37
CA CYS A 24 0.66 -1.31 -3.07
C CYS A 24 1.91 -1.23 -2.19
N ARG A 25 1.97 -0.23 -1.31
CA ARG A 25 3.05 -0.14 -0.33
C ARG A 25 2.96 -1.24 0.70
N GLU A 26 1.77 -1.55 1.19
CA GLU A 26 1.56 -2.65 2.13
C GLU A 26 1.96 -3.99 1.50
N LEU A 27 1.58 -4.24 0.24
CA LEU A 27 1.95 -5.47 -0.48
C LEU A 27 3.47 -5.57 -0.64
N SER A 28 4.13 -4.46 -0.97
CA SER A 28 5.60 -4.42 -1.09
C SER A 28 6.28 -4.76 0.24
N GLU A 29 5.75 -4.27 1.37
CA GLU A 29 6.29 -4.60 2.69
C GLU A 29 6.01 -6.05 3.08
N LYS A 30 4.83 -6.57 2.74
CA LYS A 30 4.50 -7.99 2.91
C LYS A 30 5.44 -8.90 2.11
N LEU A 31 5.83 -8.48 0.90
CA LEU A 31 6.87 -9.17 0.12
C LEU A 31 8.23 -9.11 0.79
N CYS A 32 8.58 -7.99 1.43
CA CYS A 32 9.82 -7.87 2.20
C CYS A 32 9.86 -8.77 3.43
N ASP A 33 8.69 -9.13 4.00
CA ASP A 33 8.62 -10.10 5.10
C ASP A 33 9.01 -11.52 4.65
N CYS A 34 9.08 -11.79 3.35
CA CYS A 34 9.60 -13.05 2.82
C CYS A 34 11.14 -13.14 2.86
N ALA A 35 11.84 -12.07 3.25
CA ALA A 35 13.30 -12.05 3.28
C ALA A 35 13.89 -12.99 4.36
N VAL A 36 15.03 -13.60 4.04
CA VAL A 36 15.72 -14.59 4.90
C VAL A 36 16.39 -13.98 6.15
N SER A 37 16.51 -12.65 6.21
CA SER A 37 17.13 -11.95 7.34
C SER A 37 16.54 -10.57 7.55
N SER A 38 16.66 -10.04 8.78
CA SER A 38 16.19 -8.69 9.13
C SER A 38 16.90 -7.61 8.33
N VAL A 39 18.20 -7.75 8.06
CA VAL A 39 18.97 -6.80 7.24
C VAL A 39 18.45 -6.77 5.80
N ALA A 40 18.18 -7.93 5.21
CA ALA A 40 17.61 -8.02 3.87
C ALA A 40 16.20 -7.41 3.82
N ARG A 41 15.39 -7.65 4.85
CA ARG A 41 14.06 -7.05 5.00
C ARG A 41 14.12 -5.53 5.08
N GLU A 42 14.97 -4.98 5.93
CA GLU A 42 15.12 -3.53 6.08
C GLU A 42 15.54 -2.86 4.77
N GLN A 43 16.50 -3.47 4.07
CA GLN A 43 16.91 -2.98 2.76
C GLN A 43 15.77 -3.04 1.74
N CYS A 44 14.99 -4.11 1.72
CA CYS A 44 13.81 -4.25 0.87
C CYS A 44 12.77 -3.16 1.15
N VAL A 45 12.42 -2.92 2.43
CA VAL A 45 11.43 -1.89 2.81
C VAL A 45 11.90 -0.49 2.38
N GLN A 46 13.20 -0.20 2.50
CA GLN A 46 13.76 1.07 2.01
C GLN A 46 13.67 1.21 0.48
N ILE A 47 13.93 0.13 -0.26
CA ILE A 47 13.80 0.12 -1.72
C ILE A 47 12.35 0.34 -2.15
N ALA A 48 11.41 -0.35 -1.49
CA ALA A 48 9.97 -0.19 -1.74
C ALA A 48 9.54 1.27 -1.47
N ALA A 49 9.98 1.85 -0.36
CA ALA A 49 9.70 3.24 -0.01
C ALA A 49 10.19 4.23 -1.05
N ASN A 50 11.42 4.05 -1.49
CA ASN A 50 12.03 4.92 -2.49
C ASN A 50 11.37 4.75 -3.86
N SER A 51 10.79 3.58 -4.16
CA SER A 51 10.14 3.32 -5.44
C SER A 51 8.76 3.95 -5.51
N GLU A 52 7.94 3.81 -4.46
CA GLU A 52 6.66 4.51 -4.32
C GLU A 52 6.86 6.04 -4.38
N ALA A 53 7.87 6.57 -3.70
CA ALA A 53 8.17 8.01 -3.74
C ALA A 53 8.56 8.53 -5.14
N ARG A 54 9.04 7.65 -6.03
CA ARG A 54 9.38 8.00 -7.43
C ARG A 54 8.23 7.77 -8.40
N THR A 55 7.31 6.87 -8.07
CA THR A 55 6.22 6.47 -8.93
C THR A 55 5.01 6.18 -8.06
N GLU A 56 4.11 7.15 -8.02
CA GLU A 56 2.86 7.04 -7.28
C GLU A 56 1.94 6.03 -7.98
N PRO A 57 1.43 5.01 -7.27
CA PRO A 57 0.47 4.07 -7.84
C PRO A 57 -0.80 4.76 -8.34
N THR A 58 -1.35 4.27 -9.45
CA THR A 58 -2.68 4.69 -9.88
C THR A 58 -3.76 4.03 -9.03
N ALA A 59 -5.00 4.53 -9.09
CA ALA A 59 -6.11 3.90 -8.38
C ALA A 59 -6.36 2.43 -8.82
N ASP A 60 -6.13 2.14 -10.10
CA ASP A 60 -6.23 0.76 -10.63
C ASP A 60 -5.11 -0.13 -10.09
N ASP A 61 -3.89 0.42 -9.94
CA ASP A 61 -2.77 -0.29 -9.31
C ASP A 61 -3.09 -0.60 -7.85
N GLU A 62 -3.60 0.38 -7.09
CA GLU A 62 -3.97 0.18 -5.68
C GLU A 62 -5.04 -0.90 -5.52
N ALA A 63 -6.07 -0.90 -6.37
CA ALA A 63 -7.11 -1.93 -6.35
C ALA A 63 -6.56 -3.32 -6.71
N LEU A 64 -5.58 -3.41 -7.61
CA LEU A 64 -4.91 -4.66 -7.92
C LEU A 64 -4.05 -5.12 -6.72
N CYS A 65 -3.29 -4.23 -6.12
CA CYS A 65 -2.47 -4.53 -4.95
C CYS A 65 -3.31 -5.00 -3.75
N GLU A 66 -4.47 -4.37 -3.52
CA GLU A 66 -5.42 -4.78 -2.49
C GLU A 66 -5.90 -6.23 -2.68
N GLN A 67 -6.24 -6.62 -3.92
CA GLN A 67 -6.59 -8.01 -4.23
C GLN A 67 -5.43 -8.99 -3.95
N LYS A 68 -4.19 -8.58 -4.20
CA LYS A 68 -3.01 -9.41 -3.98
C LYS A 68 -2.62 -9.51 -2.51
N LEU A 69 -2.94 -8.52 -1.68
CA LEU A 69 -2.71 -8.58 -0.24
C LEU A 69 -3.37 -9.79 0.40
N GLU A 70 -4.56 -10.17 -0.04
CA GLU A 70 -5.28 -11.32 0.48
C GLU A 70 -4.68 -12.67 0.04
N THR A 71 -4.12 -12.72 -1.17
CA THR A 71 -3.67 -13.97 -1.78
C THR A 71 -2.17 -14.24 -1.67
N CYS A 72 -1.37 -13.21 -1.44
CA CYS A 72 0.08 -13.34 -1.40
C CYS A 72 0.54 -14.09 -0.13
N ASP A 73 1.30 -15.17 -0.33
CA ASP A 73 1.86 -16.03 0.72
C ASP A 73 3.34 -16.31 0.45
N CYS A 74 4.22 -15.84 1.35
CA CYS A 74 5.67 -16.04 1.25
C CYS A 74 6.08 -17.51 1.14
N ARG A 75 5.29 -18.45 1.69
CA ARG A 75 5.60 -19.89 1.63
C ARG A 75 5.50 -20.45 0.21
N LYS A 76 4.83 -19.73 -0.69
CA LYS A 76 4.64 -20.13 -2.08
C LYS A 76 5.35 -19.20 -3.06
N ILE A 77 6.08 -18.18 -2.58
CA ILE A 77 6.65 -17.13 -3.44
C ILE A 77 7.63 -17.65 -4.51
N GLU A 78 8.20 -18.83 -4.29
CA GLU A 78 9.10 -19.48 -5.24
C GLU A 78 8.36 -20.26 -6.34
N THR A 79 7.06 -20.56 -6.17
CA THR A 79 6.23 -21.24 -7.19
C THR A 79 5.63 -20.23 -8.17
N ASP A 80 5.28 -20.68 -9.36
CA ASP A 80 4.67 -19.83 -10.38
C ASP A 80 3.30 -19.30 -9.92
N GLU A 81 2.51 -20.13 -9.23
CA GLU A 81 1.23 -19.71 -8.67
C GLU A 81 1.39 -18.66 -7.57
N GLY A 82 2.40 -18.81 -6.70
CA GLY A 82 2.67 -17.83 -5.65
C GLY A 82 3.16 -16.50 -6.21
N LYS A 83 4.02 -16.51 -7.23
CA LYS A 83 4.45 -15.29 -7.93
C LYS A 83 3.25 -14.57 -8.56
N ALA A 84 2.33 -15.29 -9.19
CA ALA A 84 1.12 -14.71 -9.76
C ALA A 84 0.16 -14.18 -8.68
N ALA A 85 0.06 -14.88 -7.54
CA ALA A 85 -0.74 -14.47 -6.38
C ALA A 85 -0.19 -13.22 -5.68
N CYS A 86 1.09 -12.92 -5.86
CA CYS A 86 1.74 -11.71 -5.35
C CYS A 86 2.00 -10.63 -6.43
N GLY A 87 1.56 -10.85 -7.67
CA GLY A 87 1.74 -9.88 -8.77
C GLY A 87 3.17 -9.79 -9.34
N LEU A 88 4.02 -10.79 -9.05
CA LEU A 88 5.41 -10.86 -9.52
C LEU A 88 5.55 -11.56 -10.89
N SER A 89 4.51 -12.23 -11.36
CA SER A 89 4.44 -12.82 -12.70
C SER A 89 3.07 -12.54 -13.32
N ARG A 90 3.06 -12.42 -14.66
CA ARG A 90 1.86 -12.29 -15.49
C ARG A 90 1.69 -13.54 -16.34
#